data_AF-A0A6N4XWL0-F1
#
_entry.id   AF-A0A6N4XWL0-F1
#
_cell.length_a   1.000
_cell.length_b   1.000
_cell.length_c   1.000
_cell.angle_alpha   90.00
_cell.angle_beta   90.00
_cell.angle_gamma   90.00
#
_symmetry.space_group_name_H-M   'P 1'
#
loop_
_entity.id
_entity.type
_entity.pdbx_description
1 polymer ?
#
loop_
_entity_poly.entity_id
_entity_poly.type
_entity_poly.pdbx_seq_one_letter_code
_entity_poly.pdbx_strand_id
1 'polypeptide(L)'
;MRKIILLVTCMFGISVFSQIKVLKNETLVEIGKDNSVGLYKKEDRFTINYQDLNTANLNTFRSFSFQNMEGDVSGLYQLITGGFTTMPEENVILELPNDIIELHYEKNYGQTTVQFIQYIKILFKF
;
A
#
# COMPACT_ATOMS: atom_id res chain seq x y z
N MET A 1 -32.75 -28.92 44.64
CA MET A 1 -32.39 -29.40 43.29
C MET A 1 -32.52 -28.34 42.19
N ARG A 2 -33.67 -27.64 42.04
CA ARG A 2 -33.94 -26.75 40.89
C ARG A 2 -33.05 -25.49 40.79
N LYS A 3 -32.59 -24.94 41.92
CA LYS A 3 -31.72 -23.73 41.94
C LYS A 3 -30.27 -23.99 41.52
N ILE A 4 -29.80 -25.22 41.70
CA ILE A 4 -28.42 -25.64 41.35
C ILE A 4 -28.31 -25.82 39.83
N ILE A 5 -29.36 -26.37 39.20
CA ILE A 5 -29.43 -26.54 37.74
C ILE A 5 -29.32 -25.19 37.03
N LEU A 6 -29.99 -24.15 37.55
CA LEU A 6 -29.95 -22.81 36.97
C LEU A 6 -28.53 -22.19 36.99
N LEU A 7 -27.78 -22.43 38.06
CA LEU A 7 -26.43 -21.87 38.23
C LEU A 7 -25.44 -22.54 37.25
N VAL A 8 -25.59 -23.85 37.04
CA VAL A 8 -24.74 -24.62 36.12
C VAL A 8 -24.99 -24.22 34.67
N THR A 9 -26.24 -24.02 34.26
CA THR A 9 -26.57 -23.59 32.88
C THR A 9 -26.03 -22.21 32.55
N CYS A 10 -25.92 -21.31 33.54
CA CYS A 10 -25.42 -19.95 33.33
C CYS A 10 -23.90 -19.92 33.02
N MET A 11 -23.13 -20.89 33.52
CA MET A 11 -21.67 -20.94 33.32
C MET A 11 -21.25 -21.50 31.95
N PHE A 12 -22.16 -22.12 31.19
CA PHE A 12 -21.89 -22.60 29.82
C PHE A 12 -22.12 -21.55 28.72
N GLY A 13 -22.64 -20.36 29.06
CA GLY A 13 -22.99 -19.32 28.07
C GLY A 13 -21.81 -18.47 27.56
N ILE A 14 -20.68 -18.49 28.25
CA ILE A 14 -19.47 -17.75 27.85
C ILE A 14 -18.57 -18.63 26.99
N SER A 15 -19.08 -18.98 25.81
CA SER A 15 -18.25 -19.52 24.74
C SER A 15 -17.27 -18.42 24.31
N VAL A 16 -16.01 -18.62 24.66
CA VAL A 16 -14.86 -17.77 24.35
C VAL A 16 -14.75 -17.51 22.84
N PHE A 17 -15.22 -16.35 22.39
CA PHE A 17 -14.76 -15.80 21.11
C PHE A 17 -13.31 -15.33 21.30
N SER A 18 -12.35 -16.10 20.81
CA SER A 18 -10.97 -15.63 20.70
C SER A 18 -10.94 -14.35 19.89
N GLN A 19 -10.45 -13.26 20.48
CA GLN A 19 -10.27 -11.96 19.82
C GLN A 19 -9.29 -12.05 18.63
N ILE A 20 -8.41 -13.05 18.63
CA ILE A 20 -7.42 -13.26 17.58
C ILE A 20 -7.91 -14.39 16.69
N LYS A 21 -8.34 -14.02 15.49
CA LYS A 21 -8.66 -14.94 14.39
C LYS A 21 -7.41 -15.11 13.53
N VAL A 22 -6.87 -16.33 13.46
CA VAL A 22 -5.79 -16.66 12.52
C VAL A 22 -6.39 -16.71 11.12
N LEU A 23 -6.14 -15.67 10.34
CA LEU A 23 -6.48 -15.66 8.92
C LEU A 23 -5.42 -16.46 8.15
N LYS A 24 -5.83 -17.16 7.08
CA LYS A 24 -4.87 -17.67 6.09
C LYS A 24 -4.09 -16.46 5.59
N ASN A 25 -2.80 -16.41 5.89
CA ASN A 25 -1.95 -15.33 5.41
C ASN A 25 -1.66 -15.63 3.94
N GLU A 26 -2.40 -14.99 3.04
CA GLU A 26 -2.02 -14.96 1.64
C GLU A 26 -0.65 -14.29 1.54
N THR A 27 0.33 -15.03 1.05
CA THR A 27 1.75 -14.67 1.13
C THR A 27 2.01 -13.42 0.31
N LEU A 28 2.59 -12.40 0.94
CA LEU A 28 3.14 -11.24 0.24
C LEU A 28 4.25 -11.73 -0.70
N VAL A 29 4.08 -11.52 -1.99
CA VAL A 29 5.07 -11.86 -3.03
C VAL A 29 5.86 -10.62 -3.38
N GLU A 30 7.18 -10.67 -3.23
CA GLU A 30 8.08 -9.64 -3.76
C GLU A 30 8.18 -9.82 -5.28
N ILE A 31 7.81 -8.79 -6.03
CA ILE A 31 7.88 -8.80 -7.51
C ILE A 31 9.23 -8.26 -7.96
N GLY A 32 9.74 -7.25 -7.26
CA GLY A 32 11.06 -6.68 -7.52
C GLY A 32 11.40 -5.65 -6.45
N LYS A 33 12.69 -5.54 -6.13
CA LYS A 33 13.19 -4.64 -5.10
C LYS A 33 14.56 -4.11 -5.46
N ASP A 34 14.73 -2.82 -5.22
CA ASP A 34 15.99 -2.11 -5.14
C ASP A 34 16.14 -1.49 -3.74
N ASN A 35 17.29 -0.88 -3.45
CA ASN A 35 17.59 -0.29 -2.14
C ASN A 35 16.57 0.77 -1.71
N SER A 36 16.07 1.57 -2.65
CA SER A 36 15.19 2.71 -2.39
C SER A 36 13.73 2.48 -2.78
N VAL A 37 13.42 1.44 -3.56
CA VAL A 37 12.06 1.15 -4.05
C VAL A 37 11.78 -0.35 -4.12
N GLY A 38 10.57 -0.78 -3.78
CA GLY A 38 10.15 -2.17 -3.87
C GLY A 38 8.70 -2.30 -4.32
N LEU A 39 8.44 -3.30 -5.16
CA LEU A 39 7.11 -3.67 -5.63
C LEU A 39 6.72 -5.02 -5.02
N TYR A 40 5.60 -5.01 -4.32
CA TYR A 40 5.04 -6.18 -3.65
C TYR A 40 3.63 -6.44 -4.15
N LYS A 41 3.25 -7.72 -4.22
CA LYS A 41 1.92 -8.18 -4.58
C LYS A 41 1.33 -9.00 -3.45
N LYS A 42 0.08 -8.73 -3.12
CA LYS A 42 -0.74 -9.59 -2.26
C LYS A 42 -2.13 -9.69 -2.89
N GLU A 43 -2.53 -10.89 -3.28
CA GLU A 43 -3.75 -11.10 -4.07
C GLU A 43 -3.70 -10.22 -5.35
N ASP A 44 -4.75 -9.44 -5.61
CA ASP A 44 -4.80 -8.47 -6.72
C ASP A 44 -4.38 -7.05 -6.30
N ARG A 45 -3.83 -6.90 -5.09
CA ARG A 45 -3.32 -5.63 -4.59
C ARG A 45 -1.81 -5.53 -4.79
N PHE A 46 -1.40 -4.41 -5.37
CA PHE A 46 -0.01 -4.05 -5.55
C PHE A 46 0.36 -2.94 -4.59
N THR A 47 1.54 -3.04 -4.02
CA THR A 47 2.07 -2.10 -3.05
C THR A 47 3.45 -1.67 -3.50
N ILE A 48 3.63 -0.36 -3.70
CA ILE A 48 4.93 0.24 -3.98
C ILE A 48 5.44 0.86 -2.69
N ASN A 49 6.58 0.36 -2.23
CA ASN A 49 7.33 0.92 -1.12
C ASN A 49 8.47 1.75 -1.67
N TYR A 50 8.73 2.90 -1.07
CA TYR A 50 9.82 3.78 -1.50
C TYR A 50 10.38 4.58 -0.32
N GLN A 51 11.65 4.94 -0.44
CA GLN A 51 12.36 5.73 0.54
C GLN A 51 11.83 7.17 0.55
N ASP A 52 11.55 7.69 1.75
CA ASP A 52 11.15 9.08 1.94
C ASP A 52 12.39 9.99 1.89
N LEU A 53 12.41 10.90 0.93
CA LEU A 53 13.49 11.89 0.76
C LEU A 53 13.30 13.14 1.62
N ASN A 54 12.09 13.38 2.15
CA ASN A 54 11.78 14.58 2.94
C ASN A 54 12.21 14.47 4.40
N THR A 55 12.36 13.25 4.90
CA THR A 55 12.76 13.01 6.28
C THR A 55 14.29 12.88 6.33
N ALA A 56 14.96 13.58 7.26
CA ALA A 56 16.42 13.49 7.44
C ALA A 56 16.91 12.05 7.78
N ASN A 57 15.99 11.14 8.09
CA ASN A 57 16.25 9.73 8.26
C ASN A 57 16.06 8.99 6.94
N LEU A 58 17.17 8.65 6.30
CA LEU A 58 17.22 7.85 5.07
C LEU A 58 16.63 6.43 5.24
N ASN A 59 16.21 6.01 6.44
CA ASN A 59 15.58 4.70 6.64
C ASN A 59 14.06 4.77 6.75
N THR A 60 13.46 5.94 6.53
CA THR A 60 12.00 6.08 6.52
C THR A 60 11.47 5.66 5.15
N PHE A 61 10.59 4.65 5.13
CA PHE A 61 9.90 4.20 3.92
C PHE A 61 8.44 4.59 3.98
N ARG A 62 7.90 5.00 2.84
CA ARG A 62 6.47 5.19 2.59
C ARG A 62 5.96 4.15 1.62
N SER A 63 4.66 4.04 1.53
CA SER A 63 4.02 3.12 0.60
C SER A 63 2.66 3.63 0.18
N PHE A 64 2.31 3.40 -1.08
CA PHE A 64 0.92 3.45 -1.54
C PHE A 64 0.53 2.10 -2.12
N SER A 65 -0.77 1.83 -2.14
CA SER A 65 -1.29 0.56 -2.65
C SER A 65 -2.53 0.78 -3.50
N PHE A 66 -2.66 -0.02 -4.54
CA PHE A 66 -3.80 0.00 -5.45
C PHE A 66 -4.14 -1.43 -5.87
N GLN A 67 -5.38 -1.63 -6.30
CA GLN A 67 -5.79 -2.89 -6.92
C GLN A 67 -5.48 -2.82 -8.41
N ASN A 68 -5.09 -3.94 -9.01
CA ASN A 68 -4.90 -4.01 -10.45
C ASN A 68 -6.27 -4.16 -11.13
N MET A 69 -6.97 -3.04 -11.33
CA MET A 69 -8.19 -2.99 -12.13
C MET A 69 -7.79 -2.64 -13.57
N GLU A 70 -8.43 -3.23 -14.58
CA GLU A 70 -8.24 -2.82 -15.99
C GLU A 70 -6.78 -2.77 -16.53
N GLY A 71 -5.82 -3.43 -15.87
CA GLY A 71 -4.41 -3.38 -16.25
C GLY A 71 -3.63 -2.19 -15.69
N ASP A 72 -4.11 -1.54 -14.63
CA ASP A 72 -3.48 -0.40 -13.94
C ASP A 72 -1.98 -0.59 -13.65
N VAL A 73 -1.55 -1.81 -13.31
CA VAL A 73 -0.13 -2.09 -13.07
C VAL A 73 0.70 -1.90 -14.34
N SER A 74 0.19 -2.40 -15.48
CA SER A 74 0.84 -2.21 -16.78
C SER A 74 0.78 -0.74 -17.22
N GLY A 75 -0.33 -0.05 -16.94
CA GLY A 75 -0.48 1.38 -17.20
C GLY A 75 0.55 2.21 -16.42
N LEU A 76 0.68 1.97 -15.11
CA LEU A 76 1.67 2.63 -14.27
C LEU A 76 3.10 2.35 -14.74
N TYR A 77 3.40 1.11 -15.11
CA TYR A 77 4.72 0.74 -15.66
C TYR A 77 5.03 1.51 -16.95
N GLN A 78 4.07 1.62 -17.86
CA GLN A 78 4.22 2.36 -19.12
C GLN A 78 4.38 3.87 -18.87
N LEU A 79 3.65 4.45 -17.92
CA LEU A 79 3.80 5.86 -17.55
C LEU A 79 5.21 6.14 -17.01
N ILE A 80 5.70 5.29 -16.10
CA ILE A 80 7.05 5.42 -15.52
C ILE A 80 8.14 5.29 -16.58
N THR A 81 8.10 4.22 -17.36
CA THR A 81 9.12 3.95 -18.38
C THR A 81 9.05 4.93 -19.55
N GLY A 82 7.85 5.37 -19.92
CA GLY A 82 7.62 6.42 -20.89
C GLY A 82 8.27 7.74 -20.46
N GLY A 83 8.10 8.15 -19.20
CA GLY A 83 8.71 9.36 -18.66
C GLY A 83 10.24 9.35 -18.63
N PHE A 84 10.87 8.18 -18.54
CA PHE A 84 12.33 8.07 -18.69
C PHE A 84 12.81 8.30 -20.14
N THR A 85 11.97 7.96 -21.12
CA THR A 85 12.29 8.11 -22.55
C THR A 85 11.94 9.51 -23.06
N THR A 86 10.78 10.01 -22.64
CA THR A 86 10.27 11.34 -22.99
C THR A 86 9.76 11.98 -21.70
N MET A 87 10.63 12.82 -21.12
CA MET A 87 10.33 13.50 -19.86
C MET A 87 9.14 14.45 -20.04
N PRO A 88 8.05 14.30 -19.27
CA PRO A 88 6.91 15.20 -19.35
C PRO A 88 7.31 16.60 -18.83
N GLU A 89 6.64 17.64 -19.34
CA GLU A 89 6.88 19.03 -18.89
C GLU A 89 6.32 19.29 -17.49
N GLU A 90 5.26 18.57 -17.12
CA GLU A 90 4.59 18.67 -15.82
C GLU A 90 4.53 17.31 -15.11
N ASN A 91 4.24 17.32 -13.82
CA ASN A 91 4.05 16.12 -13.03
C ASN A 91 2.86 15.31 -13.55
N VAL A 92 3.04 13.98 -13.65
CA VAL A 92 1.91 13.09 -13.97
C VAL A 92 1.17 12.77 -12.67
N ILE A 93 -0.07 13.23 -12.57
CA ILE A 93 -0.90 13.05 -11.38
C ILE A 93 -1.73 11.77 -11.51
N LEU A 94 -1.62 10.89 -10.52
CA LEU A 94 -2.35 9.64 -10.41
C LEU A 94 -3.32 9.74 -9.24
N GLU A 95 -4.59 9.48 -9.50
CA GLU A 95 -5.61 9.40 -8.46
C GLU A 95 -5.81 7.93 -8.04
N LEU A 96 -5.47 7.63 -6.79
CA LEU A 96 -5.73 6.33 -6.17
C LEU A 96 -6.93 6.46 -5.22
N PRO A 97 -7.52 5.34 -4.77
CA PRO A 97 -8.66 5.37 -3.84
C PRO A 97 -8.37 6.15 -2.55
N ASN A 98 -7.15 6.00 -1.99
CA ASN A 98 -6.76 6.60 -0.71
C ASN A 98 -5.68 7.66 -0.83
N ASP A 99 -5.07 7.80 -2.01
CA ASP A 99 -3.87 8.62 -2.20
C ASP A 99 -3.96 9.37 -3.54
N ILE A 100 -3.26 10.49 -3.63
CA ILE A 100 -2.90 11.11 -4.91
C ILE A 100 -1.38 10.99 -5.02
N ILE A 101 -0.89 10.41 -6.11
CA ILE A 101 0.54 10.24 -6.38
C ILE A 101 0.91 11.09 -7.57
N GLU A 102 1.84 12.01 -7.39
CA GLU A 102 2.47 12.69 -8.51
C GLU A 102 3.79 12.00 -8.86
N LEU A 103 3.96 11.71 -10.14
CA LEU A 103 5.22 11.27 -10.70
C LEU A 103 5.99 12.52 -11.15
N HIS A 104 7.00 12.89 -10.37
CA HIS A 104 7.88 14.00 -10.68
C HIS A 104 9.14 13.48 -11.37
N TYR A 105 9.33 13.84 -12.64
CA TYR A 105 10.52 13.48 -13.40
C TYR A 105 11.52 14.62 -13.40
N GLU A 106 12.77 14.29 -13.12
CA GLU A 106 13.86 15.26 -13.10
C GLU A 106 15.12 14.64 -13.70
N LYS A 107 15.91 15.46 -14.39
CA LYS A 107 17.22 15.05 -14.90
C LYS A 107 18.31 15.35 -13.88
N ASN A 108 18.78 14.31 -13.20
CA ASN A 108 19.84 14.38 -12.20
C ASN A 108 21.13 13.76 -12.76
N TYR A 109 22.21 14.56 -12.83
CA TYR A 109 23.53 14.13 -13.33
C TYR A 109 23.50 13.40 -14.68
N GLY A 110 22.63 13.84 -15.59
CA GLY A 110 22.49 13.24 -16.93
C GLY A 110 21.56 12.03 -16.99
N GLN A 111 21.07 11.52 -15.85
CA GLN A 111 20.09 10.44 -15.77
C GLN A 111 18.71 11.00 -15.44
N THR A 112 17.68 10.49 -16.12
CA THR A 112 16.29 10.83 -15.76
C THR A 112 15.87 10.00 -14.56
N THR A 113 15.45 10.67 -13.50
CA THR A 113 14.95 10.06 -12.27
C THR A 113 13.47 10.35 -12.11
N VAL A 114 12.74 9.47 -11.44
CA VAL A 114 11.34 9.69 -11.04
C VAL A 114 11.25 9.68 -9.52
N GLN A 115 10.46 10.61 -8.97
CA GLN A 115 10.14 10.70 -7.57
C GLN A 115 8.63 10.58 -7.38
N PHE A 116 8.22 9.92 -6.29
CA PHE A 116 6.83 9.81 -5.90
C PHE A 116 6.50 10.88 -4.86
N ILE A 117 5.62 11.82 -5.22
CA ILE A 117 5.06 12.78 -4.26
C ILE A 117 3.67 12.27 -3.88
N GLN A 118 3.49 11.88 -2.61
CA GLN A 118 2.24 11.31 -2.12
C GLN A 118 1.46 12.31 -1.27
N TYR A 119 0.19 12.49 -1.61
CA TYR A 119 -0.81 13.16 -0.79
C TYR A 119 -1.82 12.13 -0.28
N ILE A 120 -1.86 11.97 1.04
CA ILE A 120 -2.80 11.03 1.68
C ILE A 120 -4.18 11.69 1.75
N LYS A 121 -5.20 11.06 1.17
CA LYS A 121 -6.58 11.52 1.30
C LYS A 121 -7.06 11.22 2.72
N ILE A 122 -7.08 12.23 3.58
CA ILE A 122 -7.73 12.10 4.90
C ILE A 122 -9.24 12.12 4.68
N LEU A 123 -9.85 10.94 4.66
CA LEU A 123 -11.29 10.80 4.70
C LEU A 123 -11.76 11.21 6.12
N PHE A 124 -12.14 12.46 6.29
CA PHE A 124 -12.94 12.88 7.44
C PHE A 124 -14.28 12.15 7.36
N LYS A 125 -14.38 10.99 8.02
CA LYS A 125 -15.66 10.36 8.32
C LYS A 125 -16.29 11.14 9.46
N PHE A 126 -17.29 11.97 9.15
CA PHE A 126 -18.24 12.50 10.13
C PHE A 126 -19.26 11.44 10.50
#